data_AF-A0A849Q6R8-F1
#
_entry.id   AF-A0A849Q6R8-F1
#
_cell.length_a   1.000
_cell.length_b   1.000
_cell.length_c   1.000
_cell.angle_alpha   90.00
_cell.angle_beta   90.00
_cell.angle_gamma   90.00
#
_symmetry.space_group_name_H-M   'P 1'
#
loop_
_entity.id
_entity.type
_entity.pdbx_description
1 polymer ?
#
loop_
_entity_poly.entity_id
_entity_poly.type
_entity_poly.pdbx_seq_one_letter_code
_entity_poly.pdbx_strand_id
1 'polypeptide(L)'
;YTFFTPIALEFFYTFGDAMGIEPTMGVSQFLSWIIMMTLVFGIIFELPVFMAALTKLGVVAAESWKKGWRYAIVAFVIIGGFITPDVSGVTQILVAIPMTLLYIVGIYWALRIERKAAQEESLGLDPPAG
;
A
#
# COMPACT_ATOMS: atom_id res chain seq x y z
N TYR A 1 43.88 -7.31 -7.07
CA TYR A 1 42.75 -6.54 -6.50
C TYR A 1 43.06 -5.06 -6.33
N THR A 2 44.13 -4.66 -5.63
CA THR A 2 44.41 -3.24 -5.33
C THR A 2 44.70 -2.32 -6.53
N PHE A 3 45.16 -2.84 -7.67
CA PHE A 3 45.49 -2.02 -8.84
C PHE A 3 44.35 -1.85 -9.85
N PHE A 4 43.55 -2.89 -10.06
CA PHE A 4 42.50 -2.87 -11.10
C PHE A 4 41.20 -2.24 -10.60
N THR A 5 40.83 -2.51 -9.35
CA THR A 5 39.60 -2.00 -8.74
C THR A 5 39.52 -0.46 -8.72
N PRO A 6 40.55 0.32 -8.34
CA PRO A 6 40.45 1.78 -8.32
C PRO A 6 40.31 2.36 -9.74
N ILE A 7 41.05 1.82 -10.72
CA ILE A 7 41.00 2.28 -12.12
C ILE A 7 39.61 2.00 -12.73
N ALA A 8 39.04 0.82 -12.46
CA ALA A 8 37.69 0.49 -12.91
C ALA A 8 36.63 1.39 -12.25
N LEU A 9 36.74 1.64 -10.93
CA LEU A 9 35.81 2.53 -10.22
C LEU A 9 35.88 3.97 -10.72
N GLU A 10 37.08 4.49 -10.95
CA GLU A 10 37.30 5.84 -11.47
C GLU A 10 36.74 5.97 -12.88
N PHE A 11 36.95 4.98 -13.75
CA PHE A 11 36.33 4.92 -15.07
C PHE A 11 34.80 4.91 -15.00
N PHE A 12 34.19 4.08 -14.13
CA PHE A 12 32.73 4.05 -13.97
C PHE A 12 32.17 5.35 -13.39
N TYR A 13 32.89 5.99 -12.47
CA TYR A 13 32.50 7.26 -11.87
C TYR A 13 32.55 8.40 -12.90
N THR A 14 33.67 8.56 -13.60
CA THR A 14 33.82 9.59 -14.65
C THR A 14 32.88 9.36 -15.83
N PHE A 15 32.60 8.10 -16.19
CA PHE A 15 31.62 7.77 -17.22
C PHE A 15 30.17 8.09 -16.78
N GLY A 16 29.84 7.83 -15.50
CA GLY A 16 28.56 8.24 -14.93
C GLY A 16 28.37 9.76 -14.93
N ASP A 17 29.37 10.50 -14.48
CA ASP A 17 29.37 11.96 -14.41
C ASP A 17 29.25 12.60 -15.82
N ALA A 18 29.98 12.07 -16.81
CA ALA A 18 29.94 12.54 -18.20
C ALA A 18 28.58 12.31 -18.90
N MET A 19 27.77 11.36 -18.43
CA MET A 19 26.42 11.12 -18.96
C MET A 19 25.34 11.97 -18.25
N GLY A 20 25.73 12.87 -17.35
CA GLY A 20 24.78 13.63 -16.51
C GLY A 20 24.03 12.72 -15.54
N ILE A 21 24.56 11.53 -15.27
CA ILE A 21 24.10 10.68 -14.17
C ILE A 21 24.64 11.34 -12.91
N GLU A 22 23.96 12.39 -12.44
CA GLU A 22 24.03 12.75 -11.03
C GLU A 22 23.81 11.46 -10.22
N PRO A 23 24.40 11.30 -9.01
CA PRO A 23 24.15 10.16 -8.16
C PRO A 23 22.67 10.13 -7.72
N THR A 24 21.79 9.74 -8.64
CA THR A 24 20.44 9.29 -8.41
C THR A 24 20.57 8.14 -7.43
N MET A 25 19.85 8.21 -6.31
CA MET A 25 19.67 7.17 -5.30
C MET A 25 20.57 5.95 -5.49
N GLY A 26 21.65 5.83 -4.72
CA GLY A 26 22.58 4.69 -4.87
C GLY A 26 21.82 3.36 -4.94
N VAL A 27 22.28 2.41 -5.78
CA VAL A 27 21.56 1.14 -6.06
C VAL A 27 21.08 0.44 -4.78
N SER A 28 21.88 0.47 -3.72
CA SER A 28 21.50 -0.05 -2.40
C SER A 28 20.27 0.64 -1.81
N GLN A 29 20.22 1.97 -1.83
CA GLN A 29 19.11 2.76 -1.33
C GLN A 29 17.85 2.58 -2.19
N PHE A 30 18.01 2.47 -3.52
CA PHE A 30 16.89 2.15 -4.41
C PHE A 30 16.31 0.76 -4.14
N LEU A 31 17.17 -0.26 -3.97
CA LEU A 31 16.73 -1.61 -3.63
C LEU A 31 16.07 -1.66 -2.25
N SER A 32 16.64 -1.00 -1.23
CA SER A 32 16.01 -0.88 0.09
C SER A 32 14.65 -0.22 0.01
N TRP A 33 14.50 0.82 -0.81
CA TRP A 33 13.23 1.49 -1.05
C TRP A 33 12.20 0.56 -1.70
N ILE A 34 12.57 -0.17 -2.76
CA ILE A 34 11.67 -1.15 -3.40
C ILE A 34 11.23 -2.24 -2.42
N ILE A 35 12.16 -2.79 -1.62
CA ILE A 35 11.84 -3.83 -0.64
C ILE A 35 10.85 -3.31 0.40
N MET A 36 11.13 -2.13 0.97
CA MET A 36 10.22 -1.50 1.94
C MET A 36 8.85 -1.23 1.33
N MET A 37 8.80 -0.65 0.13
CA MET A 37 7.55 -0.38 -0.59
C MET A 37 6.75 -1.67 -0.81
N THR A 38 7.42 -2.73 -1.27
CA THR A 38 6.78 -4.04 -1.53
C THR A 38 6.19 -4.63 -0.26
N LEU A 39 6.92 -4.57 0.86
CA LEU A 39 6.43 -5.05 2.15
C LEU A 39 5.19 -4.29 2.63
N VAL A 40 5.22 -2.95 2.56
CA VAL A 40 4.08 -2.15 2.99
C VAL A 40 2.87 -2.38 2.09
N PHE A 41 3.06 -2.40 0.76
CA PHE A 41 1.99 -2.74 -0.18
C PHE A 41 1.40 -4.12 0.08
N GLY A 42 2.22 -5.12 0.41
CA GLY A 42 1.75 -6.45 0.79
C GLY A 42 0.78 -6.41 1.98
N ILE A 43 1.15 -5.69 3.03
CA ILE A 43 0.30 -5.50 4.22
C ILE A 43 -1.01 -4.78 3.85
N ILE A 44 -0.95 -3.76 3.01
CA ILE A 44 -2.15 -3.02 2.58
C ILE A 44 -3.04 -3.88 1.68
N PHE A 45 -2.47 -4.82 0.93
CA PHE A 45 -3.23 -5.76 0.12
C PHE A 45 -4.09 -6.71 0.95
N GLU A 46 -3.76 -6.93 2.22
CA GLU A 46 -4.57 -7.71 3.16
C GLU A 46 -5.76 -6.90 3.72
N LEU A 47 -5.73 -5.56 3.62
CA LEU A 47 -6.76 -4.67 4.15
C LEU A 47 -8.19 -5.01 3.69
N PRO A 48 -8.48 -5.32 2.41
CA PRO A 48 -9.83 -5.67 1.97
C PRO A 48 -10.36 -6.92 2.66
N VAL A 49 -9.50 -7.93 2.84
CA VAL A 49 -9.84 -9.19 3.51
C VAL A 49 -10.08 -8.94 5.00
N PHE A 50 -9.22 -8.15 5.63
CA PHE A 50 -9.34 -7.77 7.04
C PHE A 50 -10.65 -7.03 7.32
N MET A 51 -11.00 -6.03 6.49
CA MET A 51 -12.26 -5.29 6.60
C MET A 51 -13.47 -6.20 6.45
N ALA A 52 -13.45 -7.07 5.43
CA ALA A 52 -14.51 -8.04 5.19
C ALA A 52 -14.68 -9.02 6.35
N ALA A 53 -13.58 -9.52 6.92
CA ALA A 53 -13.59 -10.42 8.07
C ALA A 53 -14.19 -9.75 9.32
N LEU A 54 -13.75 -8.52 9.65
CA LEU A 54 -14.29 -7.78 10.79
C LEU A 54 -15.79 -7.48 10.66
N THR A 55 -16.25 -7.18 9.44
CA THR A 55 -17.67 -6.97 9.18
C THR A 55 -18.46 -8.28 9.24
N LYS A 56 -17.91 -9.38 8.73
CA LYS A 56 -18.52 -10.71 8.87
C LYS A 56 -18.67 -11.14 10.33
N LEU A 57 -17.69 -10.82 11.17
CA LEU A 57 -17.73 -11.09 12.61
C LEU A 57 -18.66 -10.14 13.39
N GLY A 58 -19.27 -9.15 12.74
CA GLY A 58 -20.12 -8.16 13.39
C GLY A 58 -19.37 -7.14 14.26
N VAL A 59 -18.03 -7.12 14.24
CA VAL A 59 -17.20 -6.21 15.04
C VAL A 59 -17.29 -4.77 14.49
N VAL A 60 -17.34 -4.62 13.17
CA VAL A 60 -17.39 -3.31 12.51
C VAL A 60 -18.42 -3.31 11.38
N ALA A 61 -19.42 -2.42 11.47
CA ALA A 61 -20.41 -2.23 10.42
C ALA A 61 -19.78 -1.69 9.12
N ALA A 62 -20.29 -2.11 7.96
CA ALA A 62 -19.80 -1.65 6.65
C ALA A 62 -19.95 -0.13 6.47
N GLU A 63 -20.98 0.44 7.09
CA GLU A 63 -21.21 1.89 7.11
C GLU A 63 -20.11 2.64 7.89
N SER A 64 -19.50 2.03 8.90
CA SER A 64 -18.37 2.62 9.63
C SER A 64 -17.15 2.76 8.73
N TRP A 65 -16.85 1.75 7.91
CA TRP A 65 -15.79 1.83 6.91
C TRP A 65 -16.07 2.94 5.88
N LYS A 66 -17.31 3.05 5.40
CA LYS A 66 -17.69 4.14 4.50
C LYS A 66 -17.48 5.51 5.12
N LYS A 67 -17.92 5.74 6.36
CA LYS A 67 -17.74 7.03 7.05
C LYS A 67 -16.26 7.32 7.34
N GLY A 68 -15.47 6.26 7.56
CA GLY A 68 -14.04 6.31 7.86
C GLY A 68 -13.13 6.64 6.67
N TRP A 69 -13.65 6.76 5.44
CA TRP A 69 -12.83 6.86 4.23
C TRP A 69 -11.83 8.02 4.21
N ARG A 70 -12.19 9.17 4.78
CA ARG A 70 -11.28 10.32 4.86
C ARG A 70 -10.09 10.04 5.77
N TYR A 71 -10.32 9.34 6.88
CA TYR A 71 -9.26 8.94 7.80
C TYR A 71 -8.33 7.91 7.16
N ALA A 72 -8.89 6.97 6.38
CA ALA A 72 -8.09 6.00 5.62
C ALA A 72 -7.16 6.70 4.61
N ILE A 73 -7.67 7.66 3.83
CA ILE A 73 -6.84 8.43 2.89
C ILE A 73 -5.72 9.18 3.62
N VAL A 74 -6.02 9.84 4.74
CA VAL A 74 -4.99 10.53 5.52
C VAL A 74 -3.92 9.55 6.03
N ALA A 75 -4.33 8.39 6.55
CA ALA A 75 -3.40 7.33 6.96
C ALA A 75 -2.53 6.85 5.80
N PHE A 76 -3.11 6.66 4.61
CA PHE A 76 -2.38 6.23 3.42
C PHE A 76 -1.39 7.26 2.90
N VAL A 77 -1.76 8.54 2.96
CA VAL A 77 -0.86 9.65 2.65
C VAL A 77 0.29 9.67 3.65
N ILE A 78 0.03 9.54 4.96
CA ILE A 78 1.08 9.49 5.99
C ILE A 78 2.03 8.31 5.75
N ILE A 79 1.50 7.12 5.50
CA ILE A 79 2.29 5.93 5.16
C ILE A 79 3.13 6.17 3.91
N GLY A 80 2.53 6.75 2.87
CA GLY A 80 3.23 7.13 1.65
C GLY A 80 4.42 8.04 1.92
N GLY A 81 4.25 9.04 2.80
CA GLY A 81 5.33 9.97 3.16
C GLY A 81 6.51 9.32 3.89
N PHE A 82 6.30 8.19 4.59
CA PHE A 82 7.39 7.42 5.18
C PHE A 82 8.12 6.53 4.16
N ILE A 83 7.43 6.09 3.12
CA ILE A 83 7.98 5.19 2.10
C ILE A 83 8.65 5.98 0.99
N THR A 84 8.07 7.10 0.56
CA THR A 84 8.55 7.83 -0.60
C THR A 84 9.72 8.73 -0.23
N PRO A 85 10.84 8.66 -0.97
CA PRO A 85 12.03 9.46 -0.72
C PRO A 85 11.83 10.93 -1.14
N ASP A 86 10.86 11.19 -2.01
CA ASP A 86 10.58 12.51 -2.56
C ASP A 86 9.57 13.27 -1.68
N VAL A 87 9.93 14.51 -1.34
CA VAL A 87 9.14 15.43 -0.50
C VAL A 87 8.19 16.29 -1.34
N SER A 88 8.26 16.22 -2.68
CA SER A 88 7.37 16.98 -3.58
C SER A 88 5.89 16.58 -3.44
N GLY A 89 5.62 15.39 -2.86
CA GLY A 89 4.29 14.84 -2.66
C GLY A 89 3.72 14.12 -3.89
N VAL A 90 4.34 14.21 -5.06
CA VAL A 90 3.84 13.57 -6.29
C VAL A 90 3.90 12.05 -6.17
N THR A 91 5.06 11.50 -5.78
CA THR A 91 5.23 10.05 -5.61
C THR A 91 4.38 9.51 -4.45
N GLN A 92 4.19 10.32 -3.40
CA GLN A 92 3.38 9.97 -2.24
C GLN A 92 1.91 9.80 -2.62
N ILE A 93 1.37 10.72 -3.43
CA ILE A 93 0.01 10.62 -3.97
C ILE A 93 -0.10 9.42 -4.90
N LEU A 94 0.91 9.19 -5.76
CA LEU A 94 0.94 8.04 -6.67
C LEU A 94 0.83 6.70 -5.92
N VAL A 95 1.47 6.60 -4.75
CA VAL A 95 1.39 5.43 -3.85
C VAL A 95 0.06 5.37 -3.09
N ALA A 96 -0.48 6.51 -2.64
CA ALA A 96 -1.74 6.54 -1.89
C ALA A 96 -2.96 6.15 -2.74
N ILE A 97 -2.93 6.37 -4.07
CA ILE A 97 -4.02 5.99 -4.99
C ILE A 97 -4.33 4.48 -4.93
N PRO A 98 -3.40 3.55 -5.22
CA PRO A 98 -3.68 2.12 -5.17
C PRO A 98 -4.07 1.63 -3.77
N MET A 99 -3.54 2.23 -2.70
CA MET A 99 -3.95 1.95 -1.32
C MET A 99 -5.42 2.33 -1.08
N THR A 100 -5.82 3.50 -1.58
CA THR A 100 -7.20 3.97 -1.50
C THR A 100 -8.15 3.06 -2.31
N LEU A 101 -7.73 2.60 -3.48
CA LEU A 101 -8.50 1.64 -4.28
C LEU A 101 -8.75 0.34 -3.50
N LEU A 102 -7.74 -0.21 -2.84
CA LEU A 102 -7.89 -1.40 -2.00
C LEU A 102 -8.89 -1.17 -0.86
N TYR A 103 -8.84 -0.01 -0.22
CA TYR A 103 -9.83 0.34 0.80
C TYR A 103 -11.26 0.39 0.26
N ILE A 104 -11.47 0.96 -0.93
CA ILE A 104 -12.78 0.98 -1.59
C ILE A 104 -13.25 -0.44 -1.94
N VAL A 105 -12.35 -1.32 -2.38
CA VAL A 105 -12.64 -2.75 -2.60
C VAL A 105 -13.04 -3.41 -1.28
N GLY A 106 -12.36 -3.12 -0.17
CA GLY A 106 -12.72 -3.60 1.16
C GLY A 106 -14.12 -3.18 1.59
N ILE A 107 -14.47 -1.90 1.40
CA ILE A 107 -15.83 -1.39 1.64
C ILE A 107 -16.86 -2.16 0.82
N TYR A 108 -16.58 -2.38 -0.47
CA TYR A 108 -17.49 -3.10 -1.36
C TYR A 108 -17.81 -4.52 -0.84
N TRP A 109 -16.78 -5.25 -0.40
CA TRP A 109 -16.98 -6.59 0.17
C TRP A 109 -17.72 -6.56 1.50
N ALA A 110 -17.39 -5.63 2.40
CA ALA A 110 -18.08 -5.46 3.67
C ALA A 110 -19.59 -5.23 3.47
N LEU A 111 -19.98 -4.36 2.53
CA LEU A 111 -21.39 -4.11 2.19
C LEU A 111 -22.09 -5.33 1.63
N ARG A 112 -21.39 -6.13 0.83
CA ARG A 112 -21.94 -7.35 0.24
C ARG A 112 -22.21 -8.40 1.30
N ILE A 113 -21.36 -8.50 2.31
CA ILE A 113 -21.53 -9.41 3.45
C ILE A 113 -22.76 -9.01 4.25
N GLU A 114 -22.88 -7.74 4.66
CA GLU A 114 -24.06 -7.28 5.42
C GLU A 114 -25.37 -7.45 4.65
N ARG A 115 -25.37 -7.14 3.35
CA ARG A 115 -26.57 -7.31 2.51
C ARG A 115 -27.01 -8.77 2.41
N LYS A 116 -26.06 -9.70 2.32
CA LYS A 116 -26.37 -11.14 2.29
C LYS A 116 -26.95 -11.59 3.63
N ALA A 117 -26.33 -11.20 4.74
CA ALA A 117 -26.82 -11.53 6.08
C ALA A 117 -28.27 -11.04 6.31
N ALA A 118 -28.57 -9.80 5.91
CA ALA A 118 -29.92 -9.24 6.01
C ALA A 118 -30.96 -9.96 5.11
N GLN A 119 -30.54 -10.44 3.92
CA GLN A 119 -31.41 -11.21 3.04
C GLN A 119 -31.73 -12.59 3.62
N GLU A 120 -30.73 -13.29 4.16
CA GLU A 120 -30.90 -14.61 4.79
C GLU A 120 -31.85 -14.53 5.98
N GLU A 121 -31.71 -13.51 6.84
CA GLU A 121 -32.63 -13.23 7.95
C GLU A 121 -34.06 -12.98 7.47
N SER A 122 -34.25 -12.19 6.40
CA SER A 122 -35.59 -11.92 5.84
C SER A 122 -36.26 -13.14 5.21
N LEU A 123 -35.48 -14.13 4.79
CA LEU A 123 -35.96 -15.38 4.21
C LEU A 123 -36.25 -16.45 5.27
N GLY A 124 -36.01 -16.17 6.54
CA GLY A 124 -36.16 -17.14 7.64
C GLY A 124 -35.17 -18.31 7.54
N LEU A 125 -34.09 -18.14 6.78
CA LEU A 125 -32.97 -19.06 6.75
C LEU A 125 -32.13 -18.73 7.99
N ASP A 126 -32.03 -19.65 8.94
CA ASP A 126 -31.13 -19.46 10.09
C ASP A 126 -29.75 -19.08 9.57
N PRO A 127 -29.15 -17.98 10.06
CA PRO A 127 -27.86 -17.55 9.58
C PRO A 127 -26.85 -18.69 9.77
N PRO A 128 -25.92 -18.90 8.82
CA PRO A 128 -24.91 -19.94 8.96
C PRO A 128 -24.16 -19.69 10.26
N ALA A 129 -24.31 -20.62 11.22
CA ALA A 129 -23.73 -20.54 12.55
C ALA A 129 -22.25 -20.13 12.44
N GLY A 130 -21.94 -18.98 13.04
CA GLY A 130 -20.58 -18.46 13.15
C GLY A 130 -19.74 -19.31 14.10
#